data_AF-A0A524KP88-F1
#
_entry.id   AF-A0A524KP88-F1
#
_cell.length_a   1.000
_cell.length_b   1.000
_cell.length_c   1.000
_cell.angle_alpha   90.00
_cell.angle_beta   90.00
_cell.angle_gamma   90.00
#
_symmetry.space_group_name_H-M   'P 1'
#
loop_
_entity.id
_entity.type
_entity.pdbx_description
1 polymer ?
#
loop_
_entity_poly.entity_id
_entity_poly.type
_entity_poly.pdbx_seq_one_letter_code
_entity_poly.pdbx_strand_id
1 'polypeptide(L)'
;AFAVLWLVATLDSRIAIPRLWQAYAQPWTWVAPVLFVIAAAEFRVLVGGKRPGRAFAHFSMAIAMLLAIMGQGLYPDLVPALGTGESLTVTNASSTPLTLQVMLTIALIGMPFVIGYTIFIYRRFKGPVKLDEHSY
;
A
#
# COMPACT_ATOMS: atom_id res chain seq x y z
N ALA A 1 -11.13 16.61 9.66
CA ALA A 1 -11.30 16.54 8.19
C ALA A 1 -11.00 15.14 7.64
N PHE A 2 -9.74 14.69 7.59
CA PHE A 2 -9.37 13.41 6.94
C PHE A 2 -10.13 12.17 7.41
N ALA A 3 -10.28 11.94 8.72
CA ALA A 3 -11.00 10.76 9.22
C ALA A 3 -12.47 10.76 8.78
N VAL A 4 -13.10 11.95 8.75
CA VAL A 4 -14.46 12.13 8.26
C VAL A 4 -14.53 11.85 6.76
N LEU A 5 -13.60 12.40 5.96
CA LEU A 5 -13.54 12.13 4.52
C LEU A 5 -13.31 10.64 4.21
N TRP A 6 -12.46 9.97 4.98
CA TRP A 6 -12.22 8.54 4.84
C TRP A 6 -13.48 7.73 5.16
N LEU A 7 -14.20 8.05 6.25
CA LEU A 7 -15.46 7.41 6.59
C LEU A 7 -16.53 7.66 5.53
N VAL A 8 -16.66 8.89 5.04
CA VAL A 8 -17.61 9.24 3.98
C VAL A 8 -17.29 8.50 2.69
N ALA A 9 -16.03 8.49 2.25
CA ALA A 9 -15.60 7.75 1.07
C ALA A 9 -15.81 6.24 1.22
N THR A 10 -15.64 5.71 2.43
CA THR A 10 -15.88 4.29 2.73
C THR A 10 -17.38 3.96 2.70
N LEU A 11 -18.24 4.85 3.20
CA LEU A 11 -19.69 4.66 3.12
C LEU A 11 -20.18 4.80 1.67
N ASP A 12 -19.66 5.78 0.94
CA ASP A 12 -19.97 6.01 -0.48
C ASP A 12 -19.56 4.80 -1.34
N SER A 13 -18.35 4.26 -1.13
CA SER A 13 -17.88 3.08 -1.87
C SER A 13 -18.77 1.85 -1.65
N ARG A 14 -19.37 1.70 -0.47
CA ARG A 14 -20.30 0.60 -0.17
C ARG A 14 -21.59 0.68 -0.98
N ILE A 15 -22.06 1.89 -1.25
CA ILE A 15 -23.29 2.13 -2.00
C ILE A 15 -23.01 2.10 -3.49
N ALA A 16 -21.95 2.80 -3.93
CA ALA A 16 -21.60 2.93 -5.34
C ALA A 16 -21.12 1.61 -5.95
N ILE A 17 -20.33 0.82 -5.22
CA ILE A 17 -19.72 -0.42 -5.74
C ILE A 17 -19.79 -1.53 -4.67
N PRO A 18 -20.96 -2.17 -4.48
CA PRO A 18 -21.16 -3.21 -3.46
C PRO A 18 -20.21 -4.40 -3.61
N ARG A 19 -19.69 -4.64 -4.82
CA ARG A 19 -18.78 -5.74 -5.12
C ARG A 19 -17.45 -5.65 -4.37
N LEU A 20 -16.91 -4.45 -4.18
CA LEU A 20 -15.66 -4.24 -3.44
C LEU A 20 -15.75 -4.75 -1.99
N TRP A 21 -16.97 -4.86 -1.48
CA TRP A 21 -17.23 -5.25 -0.11
C TRP A 21 -17.37 -6.76 0.10
N GLN A 22 -17.43 -7.54 -0.98
CA GLN A 22 -17.56 -9.00 -0.89
C GLN A 22 -16.35 -9.64 -0.20
N ALA A 23 -15.15 -9.07 -0.38
CA ALA A 23 -13.93 -9.52 0.30
C ALA A 23 -14.01 -9.38 1.84
N TYR A 24 -14.84 -8.48 2.36
CA TYR A 24 -14.99 -8.22 3.80
C TYR A 24 -15.98 -9.15 4.50
N ALA A 25 -16.53 -10.15 3.80
CA ALA A 25 -17.30 -11.24 4.42
C ALA A 25 -16.42 -12.12 5.33
N GLN A 26 -15.12 -12.19 5.06
CA GLN A 26 -14.16 -12.96 5.85
C GLN A 26 -13.54 -12.09 6.96
N PRO A 27 -13.46 -12.55 8.23
CA PRO A 27 -12.94 -11.72 9.32
C PRO A 27 -11.49 -11.24 9.14
N TRP A 28 -10.65 -12.02 8.46
CA TRP A 28 -9.22 -11.72 8.30
C TRP A 28 -8.94 -10.55 7.35
N THR A 29 -9.84 -10.23 6.43
CA THR A 29 -9.65 -9.12 5.48
C THR A 29 -9.76 -7.75 6.15
N TRP A 30 -10.39 -7.68 7.33
CA TRP A 30 -10.46 -6.48 8.17
C TRP A 30 -9.12 -6.08 8.80
N VAL A 31 -8.12 -6.96 8.81
CA VAL A 31 -6.78 -6.65 9.36
C VAL A 31 -6.15 -5.45 8.66
N ALA A 32 -6.23 -5.37 7.32
CA ALA A 32 -5.63 -4.29 6.56
C ALA A 32 -6.30 -2.92 6.82
N PRO A 33 -7.65 -2.78 6.77
CA PRO A 33 -8.35 -1.57 7.21
C PRO A 33 -8.01 -1.13 8.64
N VAL A 34 -7.98 -2.06 9.59
CA VAL A 34 -7.69 -1.74 11.00
C VAL A 34 -6.25 -1.22 11.15
N LEU A 35 -5.28 -1.91 10.55
CA LEU A 35 -3.88 -1.48 10.56
C LEU A 35 -3.68 -0.14 9.85
N PHE A 36 -4.42 0.13 8.77
CA PHE A 36 -4.41 1.45 8.10
C PHE A 36 -4.85 2.56 9.05
N VAL A 37 -5.98 2.38 9.75
CA VAL A 37 -6.50 3.40 10.68
C VAL A 37 -5.51 3.64 11.83
N ILE A 38 -4.94 2.57 12.39
CA ILE A 38 -3.93 2.66 13.45
C ILE A 38 -2.70 3.42 12.94
N ALA A 39 -2.14 3.01 11.80
CA ALA A 39 -0.95 3.65 11.23
C ALA A 39 -1.19 5.14 10.90
N ALA A 40 -2.36 5.48 10.36
CA ALA A 40 -2.73 6.87 10.06
C ALA A 40 -2.94 7.73 11.33
N ALA A 41 -3.49 7.14 12.40
CA ALA A 41 -3.66 7.81 13.68
C ALA A 41 -2.30 8.06 14.36
N GLU A 42 -1.46 7.03 14.43
CA GLU A 42 -0.12 7.11 14.99
C GLU A 42 0.76 8.10 14.22
N PHE A 43 0.68 8.11 12.88
CA PHE A 43 1.40 9.07 12.06
C PHE A 43 1.11 10.53 12.47
N ARG A 44 -0.16 10.89 12.73
CA ARG A 44 -0.49 12.26 13.19
C ARG A 44 0.16 12.62 14.51
N VAL A 45 0.16 11.69 15.47
CA VAL A 45 0.76 11.90 16.78
C VAL A 45 2.29 12.02 16.66
N LEU A 46 2.90 11.18 15.82
CA LEU A 46 4.35 11.11 15.67
C LEU A 46 4.94 12.22 14.82
N VAL A 47 4.19 12.79 13.87
CA VAL A 47 4.60 13.95 13.07
C VAL A 47 4.90 15.18 13.94
N GLY A 48 4.13 15.40 15.00
CA GLY A 48 4.39 16.48 15.96
C GLY A 48 5.54 16.17 16.93
N GLY A 49 6.04 14.92 16.95
CA GLY A 49 7.08 14.47 17.87
C GLY A 49 8.50 14.56 17.28
N LYS A 50 9.51 14.60 18.16
CA LYS A 50 10.94 14.57 17.78
C LYS A 50 11.45 13.21 17.27
N ARG A 51 10.58 12.35 16.72
CA ARG A 51 10.91 10.97 16.28
C ARG A 51 10.56 10.73 14.80
N PRO A 52 11.24 11.42 13.85
CA PRO A 52 10.90 11.38 12.42
C PRO A 52 11.00 9.97 11.81
N GLY A 53 11.94 9.14 12.27
CA GLY A 53 12.09 7.77 11.75
C GLY A 53 10.88 6.88 12.03
N ARG A 54 10.22 7.03 13.18
CA ARG A 54 8.99 6.29 13.47
C ARG A 54 7.81 6.85 12.67
N ALA A 55 7.70 8.18 12.55
CA ALA A 55 6.67 8.80 11.71
C ALA A 55 6.75 8.27 10.26
N PHE A 56 7.95 8.18 9.70
CA PHE A 56 8.17 7.60 8.37
C PHE A 56 7.69 6.14 8.28
N ALA A 57 8.03 5.30 9.26
CA ALA A 57 7.60 3.89 9.25
C ALA A 57 6.07 3.73 9.29
N HIS A 58 5.36 4.49 10.13
CA HIS A 58 3.90 4.45 10.18
C HIS A 58 3.26 5.02 8.90
N PHE A 59 3.89 6.01 8.26
CA PHE A 59 3.44 6.50 6.95
C PHE A 59 3.60 5.44 5.86
N SER A 60 4.76 4.78 5.76
CA SER A 60 4.99 3.67 4.84
C SER A 60 4.02 2.52 5.08
N MET A 61 3.75 2.19 6.36
CA MET A 61 2.76 1.18 6.74
C MET A 61 1.34 1.57 6.30
N ALA A 62 0.94 2.82 6.49
CA ALA A 62 -0.36 3.31 6.04
C ALA A 62 -0.51 3.18 4.52
N ILE A 63 0.52 3.53 3.74
CA ILE A 63 0.49 3.34 2.28
C ILE A 63 0.38 1.86 1.92
N ALA A 64 1.18 0.99 2.54
CA ALA A 64 1.15 -0.44 2.28
C ALA A 64 -0.23 -1.05 2.59
N MET A 65 -0.85 -0.67 3.72
CA MET A 65 -2.18 -1.15 4.09
C MET A 65 -3.27 -0.58 3.17
N LEU A 66 -3.13 0.65 2.69
CA LEU A 66 -4.04 1.23 1.71
C LEU A 66 -4.02 0.46 0.38
N LEU A 67 -2.82 0.07 -0.09
CA LEU A 67 -2.68 -0.79 -1.27
C LEU A 67 -3.26 -2.19 -1.05
N ALA A 68 -3.09 -2.75 0.16
CA ALA A 68 -3.69 -4.04 0.52
C ALA A 68 -5.23 -3.98 0.50
N ILE A 69 -5.84 -2.93 1.05
CA ILE A 69 -7.30 -2.68 1.00
C ILE A 69 -7.78 -2.63 -0.45
N MET A 70 -7.07 -1.88 -1.31
CA MET A 70 -7.39 -1.78 -2.73
C MET A 70 -7.33 -3.15 -3.41
N GLY A 71 -6.26 -3.92 -3.17
CA GLY A 71 -6.09 -5.24 -3.75
C GLY A 71 -7.16 -6.25 -3.29
N GLN A 72 -7.51 -6.23 -2.00
CA GLN A 72 -8.58 -7.07 -1.45
C GLN A 72 -9.94 -6.75 -2.06
N GLY A 73 -10.26 -5.46 -2.22
CA GLY A 73 -11.54 -5.05 -2.81
C GLY A 73 -11.66 -5.40 -4.30
N LEU A 74 -10.56 -5.33 -5.05
CA LEU A 74 -10.56 -5.60 -6.50
C LEU A 74 -10.52 -7.10 -6.81
N TYR A 75 -9.84 -7.93 -6.01
CA TYR A 75 -9.73 -9.35 -6.30
C TYR A 75 -11.10 -10.03 -6.45
N PRO A 76 -11.37 -10.78 -7.55
CA PRO A 76 -10.45 -11.25 -8.59
C PRO A 76 -10.32 -10.37 -9.86
N ASP A 77 -11.09 -9.28 -9.96
CA ASP A 77 -11.15 -8.42 -11.14
C ASP A 77 -10.21 -7.20 -10.98
N LEU A 78 -9.12 -7.16 -11.75
CA LEU A 78 -8.18 -6.04 -11.72
C LEU A 78 -8.77 -4.79 -12.37
N VAL A 79 -9.49 -4.97 -13.48
CA VAL A 79 -10.19 -3.88 -14.18
C VAL A 79 -11.61 -4.36 -14.52
N PRO A 80 -12.62 -3.92 -13.76
CA PRO A 80 -14.00 -4.32 -14.01
C PRO A 80 -14.55 -3.63 -15.27
N ALA A 81 -15.27 -4.38 -16.08
CA ALA A 81 -15.98 -3.82 -17.23
C ALA A 81 -17.18 -2.97 -16.77
N LEU A 82 -17.41 -1.83 -17.43
CA LEU A 82 -18.55 -0.94 -17.17
C LEU A 82 -19.81 -1.30 -18.00
N GLY A 83 -19.73 -2.31 -18.86
CA GLY A 83 -20.79 -2.70 -19.80
C GLY A 83 -20.85 -4.21 -20.04
N THR A 84 -21.24 -4.65 -21.24
CA THR A 84 -21.38 -6.08 -21.59
C THR A 84 -20.06 -6.81 -21.88
N GLY A 85 -18.92 -6.15 -21.68
CA GLY A 85 -17.60 -6.73 -21.90
C GLY A 85 -17.15 -7.62 -20.74
N GLU A 86 -16.13 -8.44 -20.97
CA GLU A 86 -15.52 -9.23 -19.90
C GLU A 86 -14.57 -8.37 -19.05
N SER A 87 -14.63 -8.53 -17.73
CA SER A 87 -13.66 -7.92 -16.81
C SER A 87 -12.27 -8.52 -17.01
N LEU A 88 -11.22 -7.71 -16.81
CA LEU A 88 -9.85 -8.22 -16.72
C LEU A 88 -9.65 -8.84 -15.33
N THR A 89 -9.66 -10.17 -15.29
CA THR A 89 -9.47 -10.99 -14.10
C THR A 89 -8.02 -11.43 -13.99
N VAL A 90 -7.59 -11.83 -12.79
CA VAL A 90 -6.24 -12.37 -12.58
C VAL A 90 -5.97 -13.59 -13.48
N THR A 91 -7.00 -14.36 -13.83
CA THR A 91 -6.87 -15.59 -14.64
C THR A 91 -6.84 -15.34 -16.15
N ASN A 92 -7.55 -14.32 -16.66
CA ASN A 92 -7.54 -14.01 -18.09
C ASN A 92 -6.41 -13.04 -18.49
N ALA A 93 -5.96 -12.20 -17.56
CA ALA A 93 -4.93 -11.19 -17.80
C ALA A 93 -3.53 -11.65 -17.35
N SER A 94 -3.38 -12.88 -16.85
CA SER A 94 -2.07 -13.42 -16.48
C SER A 94 -1.24 -13.83 -17.69
N SER A 95 0.06 -13.58 -17.61
CA SER A 95 1.06 -14.15 -18.52
C SER A 95 1.10 -15.68 -18.43
N THR A 96 1.75 -16.33 -19.40
CA THR A 96 1.95 -17.78 -19.38
C THR A 96 2.71 -18.23 -18.12
N PRO A 97 2.51 -19.48 -17.64
CA PRO A 97 3.15 -19.96 -16.42
C PRO A 97 4.67 -19.89 -16.45
N LEU A 98 5.27 -20.17 -17.62
CA LEU A 98 6.72 -20.08 -17.82
C LEU A 98 7.23 -18.65 -17.59
N THR A 99 6.59 -17.65 -18.21
CA THR A 99 6.98 -16.25 -18.03
C THR A 99 6.79 -15.79 -16.59
N LEU A 100 5.70 -16.22 -15.93
CA LEU A 100 5.44 -15.87 -14.54
C LEU A 100 6.48 -16.48 -13.59
N GLN A 101 6.89 -17.73 -13.83
CA GLN A 101 7.94 -18.40 -13.05
C GLN A 101 9.31 -17.74 -13.23
N VAL A 102 9.66 -17.37 -14.46
CA VAL A 102 10.91 -16.64 -14.74
C VAL A 102 10.91 -15.28 -14.05
N MET A 103 9.83 -14.50 -14.17
CA MET A 103 9.72 -13.19 -13.53
C MET A 103 9.75 -13.30 -12.00
N LEU A 104 9.09 -14.32 -11.43
CA LEU A 104 9.15 -14.59 -9.99
C LEU A 104 10.58 -14.88 -9.53
N THR A 105 11.32 -15.68 -10.29
CA THR A 105 12.73 -16.00 -10.00
C THR A 105 13.59 -14.74 -10.01
N ILE A 106 13.42 -13.89 -11.02
CA ILE A 106 14.11 -12.60 -11.14
C ILE A 106 13.74 -11.69 -9.96
N ALA A 107 12.45 -11.58 -9.62
CA ALA A 107 12.00 -10.75 -8.50
C ALA A 107 12.53 -11.26 -7.15
N LEU A 108 12.56 -12.57 -6.94
CA LEU A 108 13.04 -13.20 -5.70
C LEU A 108 14.52 -12.94 -5.48
N ILE A 109 15.32 -12.89 -6.54
CA ILE A 109 16.75 -12.57 -6.47
C ILE A 109 16.97 -11.05 -6.43
N GLY A 110 16.29 -10.29 -7.29
CA GLY A 110 16.49 -8.85 -7.46
C GLY A 110 16.00 -8.02 -6.28
N MET A 111 14.84 -8.34 -5.70
CA MET A 111 14.26 -7.56 -4.60
C MET A 111 15.15 -7.54 -3.35
N PRO A 112 15.76 -8.65 -2.89
CA PRO A 112 16.74 -8.63 -1.81
C PRO A 112 17.92 -7.69 -2.06
N PHE A 113 18.46 -7.65 -3.29
CA PHE A 113 19.55 -6.73 -3.64
C PHE A 113 19.11 -5.27 -3.55
N VAL A 114 17.94 -4.95 -4.11
CA VAL A 114 17.37 -3.59 -4.06
C VAL A 114 17.13 -3.16 -2.61
N ILE A 115 16.55 -4.03 -1.78
CA ILE A 115 16.31 -3.76 -0.36
C ILE A 115 17.64 -3.58 0.38
N GLY A 116 18.61 -4.47 0.14
CA GLY A 116 19.94 -4.39 0.76
C GLY A 116 20.66 -3.08 0.45
N TYR A 117 20.68 -2.68 -0.82
CA TYR A 117 21.25 -1.39 -1.24
C TYR A 117 20.50 -0.20 -0.62
N THR A 118 19.17 -0.24 -0.61
CA THR A 118 18.35 0.80 0.02
C THR A 118 18.69 0.93 1.51
N ILE A 119 18.75 -0.18 2.25
CA ILE A 119 19.14 -0.18 3.67
C ILE A 119 20.55 0.40 3.85
N PHE A 120 21.51 0.01 3.00
CA PHE A 120 22.87 0.52 3.07
C PHE A 120 22.94 2.04 2.91
N ILE A 121 22.25 2.61 1.90
CA ILE A 121 22.17 4.07 1.70
C ILE A 121 21.56 4.74 2.92
N TYR A 122 20.39 4.30 3.38
CA TYR A 122 19.71 4.94 4.50
C TYR A 122 20.53 4.85 5.80
N ARG A 123 21.34 3.81 5.97
CA ARG A 123 22.30 3.72 7.08
C ARG A 123 23.49 4.66 6.90
N ARG A 124 24.04 4.75 5.68
CA ARG A 124 25.24 5.54 5.41
C ARG A 124 24.99 7.04 5.44
N PHE A 125 23.82 7.49 5.02
CA PHE A 125 23.37 8.88 5.00
C PHE A 125 22.44 9.22 6.17
N LYS A 126 22.52 8.47 7.27
CA LYS A 126 21.70 8.74 8.46
C LYS A 126 22.20 10.01 9.15
N GLY A 127 21.41 11.07 9.12
CA GLY A 127 21.65 12.28 9.90
C GLY A 127 20.92 13.49 9.33
N PRO A 128 20.66 14.53 10.13
CA PRO A 128 20.17 15.80 9.61
C PRO A 128 21.26 16.46 8.76
N VAL A 129 20.87 17.05 7.63
CA VAL A 129 21.75 17.92 6.85
C VAL A 129 22.01 19.17 7.68
N LYS A 130 23.28 19.47 7.96
CA LYS A 130 23.68 20.74 8.57
C LYS A 130 23.94 21.73 7.44
N LEU A 131 23.20 22.82 7.44
CA LEU A 131 23.47 23.95 6.56
C LEU A 131 24.72 24.66 7.08
N ASP A 132 25.64 24.94 6.18
CA ASP A 132 26.86 25.71 6.43
C ASP A 132 26.79 27.02 5.64
N GLU A 133 27.72 27.95 5.88
CA GLU A 133 27.76 29.26 5.23
C GLU A 133 27.89 29.16 3.69
N HIS A 134 28.24 27.98 3.18
CA HIS A 134 28.34 27.63 1.76
C HIS A 134 27.23 26.72 1.23
N SER A 135 26.19 26.39 2.02
CA SER A 135 25.01 25.71 1.47
C SER A 135 24.13 26.69 0.68
N TYR A 136 23.85 26.34 -0.57
CA TYR A 136 22.93 27.07 -1.47
C TYR A 136 21.50 27.12 -0.94
#